data_AF-A0A2M7VYL4-F1
#
_entry.id   AF-A0A2M7VYL4-F1
#
_cell.length_a   1.000
_cell.length_b   1.000
_cell.length_c   1.000
_cell.angle_alpha   90.00
_cell.angle_beta   90.00
_cell.angle_gamma   90.00
#
_symmetry.space_group_name_H-M   'P 1'
#
loop_
_entity.id
_entity.type
_entity.pdbx_description
1 polymer ?
#
loop_
_entity_poly.entity_id
_entity_poly.type
_entity_poly.pdbx_seq_one_letter_code
_entity_poly.pdbx_strand_id
1 'polypeptide(L)'
;MMGQIILTIISSFFLLNVNLNNVFSFADNPISPEAVIEKQTTIHLPQKKVGIPDIEVSAYSAAVFDIKNKLFIFEKNSNDRLRIASITKLMTALVWLDNNPGWDQIYEIKREDRRDGGKIYLYLGDKVTVRNLFYAMLVGSDNSATIALIHSAGLSEADFVIKMNEKAKALGLLQTRFVDPVGLSNSNISTAREVALLAQAALGRSEINQAVATEKTEFSTIAGVSKAIESTDALLNNFSDNNIRIMGGKTGYTDLAGYCFVAKFIDASQHEIISVVLNTPSEADRFKQTAKLVRWIYDSYEW
;
A
#
# COMPACT_ATOMS: atom_id res chain seq x y z
N MET A 1 -36.39 -51.74 -54.68
CA MET A 1 -36.50 -52.77 -53.63
C MET A 1 -35.46 -52.40 -52.57
N MET A 2 -35.92 -52.00 -51.36
CA MET A 2 -35.23 -51.85 -50.04
C MET A 2 -33.72 -51.52 -50.00
N GLY A 3 -33.15 -50.58 -49.24
CA GLY A 3 -33.61 -49.68 -48.16
C GLY A 3 -32.39 -49.07 -47.42
N GLN A 4 -32.59 -47.88 -46.79
CA GLN A 4 -31.85 -47.19 -45.68
C GLN A 4 -30.31 -46.99 -45.77
N ILE A 5 -29.72 -45.82 -45.45
CA ILE A 5 -29.63 -45.16 -44.14
C ILE A 5 -29.29 -43.65 -44.34
N ILE A 6 -29.94 -42.75 -43.61
CA ILE A 6 -29.53 -41.34 -43.42
C ILE A 6 -29.35 -41.13 -41.91
N LEU A 7 -28.18 -40.62 -41.51
CA LEU A 7 -27.84 -40.26 -40.13
C LEU A 7 -27.83 -38.73 -40.02
N THR A 8 -28.72 -38.16 -39.19
CA THR A 8 -28.77 -36.73 -38.85
C THR A 8 -28.42 -36.59 -37.37
N ILE A 9 -27.40 -35.79 -37.05
CA ILE A 9 -27.01 -35.44 -35.68
C ILE A 9 -27.63 -34.08 -35.36
N ILE A 10 -28.46 -34.01 -34.32
CA ILE A 10 -28.96 -32.77 -33.72
C ILE A 10 -28.60 -32.75 -32.23
N SER A 11 -28.07 -31.61 -31.80
CA SER A 11 -27.64 -31.23 -30.46
C SER A 11 -28.78 -31.14 -29.45
N SER A 12 -28.55 -31.57 -28.21
CA SER A 12 -29.47 -31.33 -27.08
C SER A 12 -28.76 -30.78 -25.85
N PHE A 13 -29.34 -29.69 -25.34
CA PHE A 13 -29.07 -28.99 -24.09
C PHE A 13 -29.23 -29.88 -22.85
N PHE A 14 -28.39 -29.68 -21.83
CA PHE A 14 -28.47 -30.32 -20.52
C PHE A 14 -29.04 -29.33 -19.49
N LEU A 15 -30.18 -29.68 -18.87
CA LEU A 15 -30.69 -29.10 -17.62
C LEU A 15 -30.79 -30.23 -16.61
N LEU A 16 -30.06 -30.14 -15.51
CA LEU A 16 -30.11 -31.10 -14.40
C LEU A 16 -30.91 -30.47 -13.25
N ASN A 17 -32.14 -30.97 -13.07
CA ASN A 17 -32.91 -30.84 -11.84
C ASN A 17 -32.51 -32.00 -10.91
N VAL A 18 -32.03 -31.70 -9.70
CA VAL A 18 -31.88 -32.71 -8.65
C VAL A 18 -32.85 -32.38 -7.52
N ASN A 19 -33.71 -33.37 -7.26
CA ASN A 19 -34.81 -33.37 -6.31
C ASN A 19 -34.27 -33.90 -4.95
N LEU A 20 -34.31 -33.06 -3.91
CA LEU A 20 -33.88 -33.41 -2.55
C LEU A 20 -35.13 -33.76 -1.74
N ASN A 21 -35.34 -35.05 -1.46
CA ASN A 21 -36.22 -35.49 -0.40
C ASN A 21 -35.62 -36.71 0.30
N ASN A 22 -35.68 -36.65 1.64
CA ASN A 22 -35.38 -37.68 2.65
C ASN A 22 -33.97 -37.67 3.24
N VAL A 23 -33.77 -36.89 4.30
CA VAL A 23 -33.58 -37.40 5.69
C VAL A 23 -34.03 -36.32 6.67
N PHE A 24 -35.12 -36.54 7.40
CA PHE A 24 -35.42 -35.85 8.66
C PHE A 24 -35.71 -36.90 9.75
N SER A 25 -34.96 -36.81 10.85
CA SER A 25 -35.35 -37.34 12.15
C SER A 25 -35.54 -36.14 13.07
N PHE A 26 -36.75 -36.01 13.61
CA PHE A 26 -37.20 -34.89 14.42
C PHE A 26 -36.67 -34.98 15.85
N ALA A 27 -36.20 -33.85 16.38
CA ALA A 27 -36.29 -33.54 17.80
C ALA A 27 -37.07 -32.22 17.91
N ASP A 28 -38.24 -32.30 18.54
CA ASP A 28 -39.20 -31.21 18.68
C ASP A 28 -38.66 -30.06 19.54
N ASN A 29 -38.60 -28.88 18.94
CA ASN A 29 -38.84 -27.62 19.64
C ASN A 29 -39.38 -26.62 18.60
N PRO A 30 -40.60 -26.09 18.75
CA PRO A 30 -41.13 -25.12 17.81
C PRO A 30 -40.41 -23.80 18.04
N ILE A 31 -39.43 -23.49 17.18
CA ILE A 31 -38.95 -22.13 17.04
C ILE A 31 -40.13 -21.34 16.47
N SER A 32 -40.63 -20.35 17.21
CA SER A 32 -41.68 -19.45 16.74
C SER A 32 -41.22 -18.74 15.45
N PRO A 33 -42.13 -18.35 14.54
CA PRO A 33 -41.78 -17.63 13.31
C PRO A 33 -41.08 -16.27 13.51
N GLU A 34 -40.81 -15.87 14.75
CA GLU A 34 -40.24 -14.57 15.14
C GLU A 34 -38.71 -14.60 15.32
N ALA A 35 -38.05 -15.74 15.12
CA ALA A 35 -36.62 -15.89 15.41
C ALA A 35 -35.73 -16.05 14.17
N VAL A 36 -35.95 -15.25 13.12
CA VAL A 36 -34.88 -14.89 12.16
C VAL A 36 -35.07 -13.42 11.78
N ILE A 37 -34.83 -12.51 12.74
CA ILE A 37 -34.47 -11.14 12.39
C ILE A 37 -33.01 -11.20 11.97
N GLU A 38 -32.78 -11.38 10.67
CA GLU A 38 -31.51 -11.05 10.04
C GLU A 38 -31.21 -9.60 10.43
N LYS A 39 -30.19 -9.37 11.27
CA LYS A 39 -29.62 -8.04 11.46
C LYS A 39 -29.07 -7.60 10.11
N GLN A 40 -29.91 -7.01 9.27
CA GLN A 40 -29.47 -6.17 8.16
C GLN A 40 -28.63 -5.07 8.80
N THR A 41 -27.32 -5.30 8.82
CA THR A 41 -26.38 -4.27 9.22
C THR A 41 -26.43 -3.27 8.08
N THR A 42 -27.14 -2.17 8.26
CA THR A 42 -27.11 -1.06 7.32
C THR A 42 -25.66 -0.63 7.16
N ILE A 43 -25.06 -0.94 6.00
CA ILE A 43 -23.72 -0.46 5.67
C ILE A 43 -23.89 1.04 5.44
N HIS A 44 -23.54 1.85 6.44
CA HIS A 44 -23.40 3.28 6.28
C HIS A 44 -22.12 3.53 5.49
N LEU A 45 -22.28 3.66 4.17
CA LEU A 45 -21.19 4.06 3.28
C LEU A 45 -20.93 5.56 3.48
N PRO A 46 -19.67 6.01 3.42
CA PRO A 46 -19.36 7.42 3.59
C PRO A 46 -20.15 8.28 2.61
N GLN A 47 -20.94 9.23 3.12
CA GLN A 47 -21.73 10.15 2.30
C GLN A 47 -21.13 11.55 2.37
N LYS A 48 -21.04 12.23 1.22
CA LYS A 48 -20.64 13.63 1.18
C LYS A 48 -21.79 14.50 1.70
N LYS A 49 -21.52 15.33 2.72
CA LYS A 49 -22.45 16.30 3.28
C LYS A 49 -22.92 17.29 2.21
N VAL A 50 -24.21 17.63 2.26
CA VAL A 50 -24.84 18.56 1.31
C VAL A 50 -24.26 19.97 1.48
N GLY A 51 -24.01 20.66 0.37
CA GLY A 51 -23.58 22.06 0.37
C GLY A 51 -22.07 22.29 0.57
N ILE A 52 -21.28 21.23 0.73
CA ILE A 52 -19.81 21.36 0.81
C ILE A 52 -19.21 21.44 -0.61
N PRO A 53 -18.47 22.51 -0.96
CA PRO A 53 -17.83 22.65 -2.27
C PRO A 53 -16.84 21.51 -2.55
N ASP A 54 -16.66 21.21 -3.84
CA ASP A 54 -15.61 20.30 -4.28
C ASP A 54 -14.21 20.89 -4.01
N ILE A 55 -13.27 20.01 -3.69
CA ILE A 55 -11.88 20.39 -3.46
C ILE A 55 -11.09 20.40 -4.77
N GLU A 56 -10.34 21.47 -4.98
CA GLU A 56 -9.27 21.49 -5.97
C GLU A 56 -7.95 21.02 -5.34
N VAL A 57 -7.34 20.02 -5.97
CA VAL A 57 -6.02 19.46 -5.59
C VAL A 57 -5.04 19.73 -6.72
N SER A 58 -3.89 20.35 -6.45
CA SER A 58 -2.91 20.70 -7.49
C SER A 58 -2.06 19.51 -7.97
N ALA A 59 -2.07 18.38 -7.26
CA ALA A 59 -1.48 17.12 -7.73
C ALA A 59 -2.08 16.71 -9.07
N TYR A 60 -1.25 16.17 -9.99
CA TYR A 60 -1.77 15.66 -11.26
C TYR A 60 -2.75 14.50 -11.03
N SER A 61 -2.41 13.56 -10.15
CA SER A 61 -3.27 12.44 -9.78
C SER A 61 -3.39 12.33 -8.26
N ALA A 62 -4.57 12.00 -7.76
CA ALA A 62 -4.84 11.83 -6.34
C ALA A 62 -5.97 10.83 -6.11
N ALA A 63 -5.93 10.15 -4.95
CA ALA A 63 -6.98 9.24 -4.53
C ALA A 63 -7.06 9.23 -3.00
N VAL A 64 -8.28 9.06 -2.47
CA VAL A 64 -8.50 8.77 -1.05
C VAL A 64 -9.33 7.51 -0.93
N PHE A 65 -8.80 6.55 -0.17
CA PHE A 65 -9.39 5.24 0.01
C PHE A 65 -9.81 5.04 1.48
N ASP A 66 -11.08 4.70 1.68
CA ASP A 66 -11.63 4.30 2.97
C ASP A 66 -11.29 2.83 3.23
N ILE A 67 -10.57 2.56 4.32
CA ILE A 67 -10.05 1.22 4.62
C ILE A 67 -11.17 0.25 5.02
N LYS A 68 -12.12 0.72 5.85
CA LYS A 68 -13.17 -0.12 6.45
C LYS A 68 -14.20 -0.55 5.40
N ASN A 69 -14.68 0.41 4.62
CA ASN A 69 -15.70 0.23 3.60
C ASN A 69 -15.13 -0.22 2.25
N LYS A 70 -13.80 -0.22 2.11
CA LYS A 70 -13.06 -0.66 0.92
C LYS A 70 -13.49 0.08 -0.36
N LEU A 71 -13.63 1.39 -0.27
CA LEU A 71 -14.06 2.21 -1.40
C LEU A 71 -13.26 3.50 -1.52
N PHE A 72 -13.18 4.03 -2.73
CA PHE A 72 -12.57 5.33 -2.98
C PHE A 72 -13.60 6.44 -2.76
N ILE A 73 -13.30 7.37 -1.86
CA ILE A 73 -14.17 8.51 -1.51
C ILE A 73 -13.80 9.78 -2.29
N PHE A 74 -12.58 9.86 -2.82
CA PHE A 74 -12.14 10.93 -3.71
C PHE A 74 -11.15 10.41 -4.74
N GLU A 75 -11.26 10.90 -5.97
CA GLU A 75 -10.43 10.48 -7.09
C GLU A 75 -10.19 11.62 -8.09
N LYS A 76 -8.94 11.74 -8.54
CA LYS A 76 -8.53 12.64 -9.63
C LYS A 76 -7.48 11.93 -10.47
N ASN A 77 -7.75 11.71 -11.76
CA ASN A 77 -6.83 11.00 -12.68
C ASN A 77 -6.27 9.70 -12.06
N SER A 78 -7.08 9.00 -11.26
CA SER A 78 -6.59 7.99 -10.31
C SER A 78 -6.16 6.68 -10.98
N ASN A 79 -6.51 6.51 -12.26
CA ASN A 79 -6.16 5.37 -13.10
C ASN A 79 -4.97 5.65 -14.04
N ASP A 80 -4.44 6.87 -14.06
CA ASP A 80 -3.30 7.22 -14.91
C ASP A 80 -2.03 6.53 -14.42
N ARG A 81 -1.27 5.96 -15.34
CA ARG A 81 -0.01 5.26 -15.03
C ARG A 81 1.10 6.28 -14.87
N LEU A 82 1.56 6.43 -13.63
CA LEU A 82 2.56 7.41 -13.22
C LEU A 82 3.74 6.74 -12.56
N ARG A 83 4.88 7.42 -12.60
CA ARG A 83 6.06 7.04 -11.85
C ARG A 83 5.80 7.33 -10.38
N ILE A 84 6.14 6.37 -9.52
CA ILE A 84 5.85 6.47 -8.08
C ILE A 84 7.11 6.67 -7.22
N ALA A 85 8.28 6.68 -7.86
CA ALA A 85 9.57 6.86 -7.20
C ALA A 85 9.69 5.97 -5.94
N SER A 86 10.19 6.51 -4.83
CA SER A 86 10.43 5.77 -3.59
C SER A 86 9.18 5.24 -2.86
N ILE A 87 7.96 5.53 -3.31
CA ILE A 87 6.77 4.78 -2.84
C ILE A 87 6.93 3.28 -3.13
N THR A 88 7.71 2.93 -4.17
CA THR A 88 8.20 1.57 -4.46
C THR A 88 8.65 0.81 -3.21
N LYS A 89 9.31 1.49 -2.25
CA LYS A 89 9.86 0.85 -1.06
C LYS A 89 8.80 0.24 -0.13
N LEU A 90 7.54 0.61 -0.26
CA LEU A 90 6.43 -0.08 0.42
C LEU A 90 6.26 -1.51 -0.10
N MET A 91 6.37 -1.71 -1.42
CA MET A 91 6.39 -3.07 -2.01
C MET A 91 7.64 -3.81 -1.59
N THR A 92 8.80 -3.14 -1.59
CA THR A 92 10.06 -3.74 -1.13
C THR A 92 9.97 -4.22 0.30
N ALA A 93 9.41 -3.42 1.21
CA ALA A 93 9.21 -3.82 2.59
C ALA A 93 8.29 -5.04 2.72
N LEU A 94 7.17 -5.07 1.98
CA LEU A 94 6.25 -6.20 1.97
C LEU A 94 6.90 -7.50 1.49
N VAL A 95 7.64 -7.46 0.37
CA VAL A 95 8.34 -8.65 -0.16
C VAL A 95 9.46 -9.07 0.79
N TRP A 96 10.20 -8.12 1.34
CA TRP A 96 11.29 -8.42 2.24
C TRP A 96 10.80 -9.09 3.52
N LEU A 97 9.69 -8.63 4.11
CA LEU A 97 9.11 -9.27 5.30
C LEU A 97 8.75 -10.74 5.09
N ASP A 98 8.36 -11.13 3.87
CA ASP A 98 8.09 -12.54 3.55
C ASP A 98 9.36 -13.39 3.44
N ASN A 99 10.54 -12.76 3.40
CA ASN A 99 11.85 -13.41 3.26
C ASN A 99 12.82 -12.96 4.39
N ASN A 100 12.28 -12.45 5.51
CA ASN A 100 13.07 -11.86 6.59
C ASN A 100 13.98 -12.94 7.24
N PRO A 101 15.31 -12.79 7.17
CA PRO A 101 16.25 -13.76 7.70
C PRO A 101 16.47 -13.62 9.22
N GLY A 102 15.91 -12.58 9.84
CA GLY A 102 16.06 -12.25 11.26
C GLY A 102 16.45 -10.79 11.46
N TRP A 103 15.71 -10.08 12.32
CA TRP A 103 15.91 -8.65 12.54
C TRP A 103 17.28 -8.26 13.12
N ASP A 104 17.87 -9.17 13.91
CA ASP A 104 19.13 -8.94 14.61
C ASP A 104 20.35 -9.47 13.83
N GLN A 105 20.13 -10.06 12.64
CA GLN A 105 21.23 -10.41 11.74
C GLN A 105 22.03 -9.16 11.41
N ILE A 106 23.36 -9.30 11.48
CA ILE A 106 24.30 -8.25 11.10
C ILE A 106 24.60 -8.37 9.61
N TYR A 107 24.52 -7.26 8.91
CA TYR A 107 24.93 -7.12 7.52
C TYR A 107 26.02 -6.05 7.40
N GLU A 108 27.04 -6.33 6.60
CA GLU A 108 28.10 -5.38 6.26
C GLU A 108 27.77 -4.73 4.92
N ILE A 109 27.68 -3.41 4.86
CA ILE A 109 27.44 -2.68 3.61
C ILE A 109 28.59 -2.95 2.64
N LYS A 110 28.27 -3.42 1.44
CA LYS A 110 29.20 -3.74 0.37
C LYS A 110 29.14 -2.71 -0.73
N ARG A 111 30.12 -2.77 -1.65
CA ARG A 111 30.17 -1.89 -2.83
C ARG A 111 28.98 -2.11 -3.75
N GLU A 112 28.51 -3.35 -3.88
CA GLU A 112 27.36 -3.73 -4.71
C GLU A 112 26.02 -3.16 -4.20
N ASP A 113 25.94 -2.79 -2.93
CA ASP A 113 24.74 -2.18 -2.34
C ASP A 113 24.59 -0.70 -2.70
N ARG A 114 25.67 -0.06 -3.16
CA ARG A 114 25.71 1.38 -3.38
C ARG A 114 24.72 1.78 -4.48
N ARG A 115 23.78 2.66 -4.14
CA ARG A 115 22.88 3.31 -5.09
C ARG A 115 22.89 4.82 -4.88
N ASP A 116 22.82 5.57 -5.97
CA ASP A 116 22.69 7.02 -5.94
C ASP A 116 21.24 7.44 -5.67
N GLY A 117 21.03 8.74 -5.45
CA GLY A 117 19.72 9.33 -5.16
C GLY A 117 19.34 9.27 -3.68
N GLY A 118 18.74 10.35 -3.18
CA GLY A 118 18.43 10.51 -1.76
C GLY A 118 19.67 10.74 -0.88
N LYS A 119 19.45 10.82 0.43
CA LYS A 119 20.52 10.96 1.42
C LYS A 119 21.06 9.57 1.78
N ILE A 120 22.39 9.48 1.85
CA ILE A 120 23.08 8.26 2.27
C ILE A 120 23.41 8.39 3.75
N TYR A 121 23.03 7.38 4.53
CA TYR A 121 23.32 7.31 5.96
C TYR A 121 24.36 6.24 6.30
N LEU A 122 24.43 5.19 5.47
CA LEU A 122 25.32 4.04 5.65
C LEU A 122 26.39 4.01 4.56
N TYR A 123 27.63 3.75 4.96
CA TYR A 123 28.80 3.76 4.08
C TYR A 123 29.40 2.36 3.95
N LEU A 124 30.22 2.16 2.91
CA LEU A 124 30.94 0.92 2.66
C LEU A 124 31.69 0.46 3.92
N GLY A 125 31.49 -0.80 4.31
CA GLY A 125 32.09 -1.41 5.50
C GLY A 125 31.33 -1.17 6.80
N ASP A 126 30.30 -0.32 6.83
CA ASP A 126 29.42 -0.21 8.00
C ASP A 126 28.75 -1.56 8.27
N LYS A 127 28.86 -2.04 9.51
CA LYS A 127 28.15 -3.23 9.99
C LYS A 127 26.96 -2.78 10.82
N VAL A 128 25.76 -3.20 10.44
CA VAL A 128 24.50 -2.82 11.11
C VAL A 128 23.55 -4.01 11.17
N THR A 129 22.57 -3.96 12.06
CA THR A 129 21.49 -4.95 12.04
C THR A 129 20.58 -4.73 10.84
N VAL A 130 19.95 -5.81 10.39
CA VAL A 130 18.89 -5.79 9.38
C VAL A 130 17.74 -4.86 9.78
N ARG A 131 17.40 -4.80 11.07
CA ARG A 131 16.44 -3.81 11.61
C ARG A 131 16.85 -2.37 11.27
N ASN A 132 18.11 -2.03 11.45
CA ASN A 132 18.61 -0.68 11.13
C ASN A 132 18.56 -0.40 9.63
N LEU A 133 18.81 -1.39 8.77
CA LEU A 133 18.63 -1.25 7.31
C LEU A 133 17.17 -1.00 6.94
N PHE A 134 16.24 -1.75 7.55
CA PHE A 134 14.80 -1.60 7.32
C PHE A 134 14.31 -0.20 7.71
N TYR A 135 14.73 0.30 8.86
CA TYR A 135 14.43 1.66 9.30
C TYR A 135 15.10 2.72 8.41
N ALA A 136 16.37 2.54 8.02
CA ALA A 136 17.04 3.45 7.08
C ALA A 136 16.32 3.54 5.72
N MET A 137 15.82 2.40 5.21
CA MET A 137 15.02 2.32 3.99
C MET A 137 13.69 3.08 4.10
N LEU A 138 12.94 2.94 5.20
CA LEU A 138 11.59 3.51 5.29
C LEU A 138 11.57 4.94 5.85
N VAL A 139 12.40 5.24 6.85
CA VAL A 139 12.51 6.57 7.48
C VAL A 139 13.24 7.53 6.53
N GLY A 140 14.49 7.22 6.21
CA GLY A 140 15.38 8.07 5.41
C GLY A 140 15.24 7.89 3.89
N SER A 141 14.45 6.90 3.45
CA SER A 141 14.35 6.54 2.03
C SER A 141 15.68 6.13 1.40
N ASP A 142 16.63 5.59 2.18
CA ASP A 142 18.00 5.29 1.74
C ASP A 142 18.01 4.11 0.73
N ASN A 143 18.47 4.41 -0.49
CA ASN A 143 18.54 3.44 -1.58
C ASN A 143 19.60 2.37 -1.33
N SER A 144 20.74 2.73 -0.74
CA SER A 144 21.82 1.77 -0.47
C SER A 144 21.42 0.82 0.65
N ALA A 145 20.76 1.34 1.69
CA ALA A 145 20.19 0.49 2.75
C ALA A 145 19.14 -0.48 2.22
N THR A 146 18.37 -0.08 1.20
CA THR A 146 17.37 -0.93 0.55
C THR A 146 18.01 -2.13 -0.15
N ILE A 147 19.09 -1.92 -0.92
CA ILE A 147 19.78 -3.01 -1.61
C ILE A 147 20.48 -3.93 -0.61
N ALA A 148 21.16 -3.35 0.39
CA ALA A 148 21.77 -4.11 1.48
C ALA A 148 20.74 -5.00 2.20
N LEU A 149 19.54 -4.49 2.45
CA LEU A 149 18.44 -5.23 3.07
C LEU A 149 17.99 -6.42 2.21
N ILE A 150 17.92 -6.25 0.89
CA ILE A 150 17.57 -7.32 -0.06
C ILE A 150 18.66 -8.41 -0.06
N HIS A 151 19.92 -8.00 -0.17
CA HIS A 151 21.05 -8.93 -0.15
C HIS A 151 21.18 -9.65 1.19
N SER A 152 20.80 -9.03 2.32
CA SER A 152 20.82 -9.71 3.62
C SER A 152 19.85 -10.89 3.69
N ALA A 153 18.77 -10.87 2.90
CA ALA A 153 17.82 -11.98 2.74
C ALA A 153 18.30 -13.05 1.73
N GLY A 154 19.50 -12.92 1.19
CA GLY A 154 20.08 -13.87 0.23
C GLY A 154 19.45 -13.82 -1.17
N LEU A 155 18.75 -12.73 -1.51
CA LEU A 155 18.09 -12.55 -2.80
C LEU A 155 18.90 -11.62 -3.70
N SER A 156 18.99 -11.94 -4.98
CA SER A 156 19.46 -10.98 -5.99
C SER A 156 18.39 -9.92 -6.25
N GLU A 157 18.78 -8.75 -6.74
CA GLU A 157 17.80 -7.71 -7.16
C GLU A 157 16.83 -8.22 -8.24
N ALA A 158 17.31 -9.04 -9.18
CA ALA A 158 16.49 -9.60 -10.24
C ALA A 158 15.40 -10.54 -9.68
N ASP A 159 15.78 -11.46 -8.80
CA ASP A 159 14.84 -12.36 -8.12
C ASP A 159 13.87 -11.57 -7.24
N PHE A 160 14.36 -10.51 -6.59
CA PHE A 160 13.54 -9.66 -5.76
C PHE A 160 12.49 -8.89 -6.58
N VAL A 161 12.85 -8.35 -7.75
CA VAL A 161 11.92 -7.68 -8.66
C VAL A 161 10.85 -8.65 -9.19
N ILE A 162 11.20 -9.92 -9.43
CA ILE A 162 10.20 -10.94 -9.78
C ILE A 162 9.17 -11.06 -8.64
N LYS A 163 9.63 -11.25 -7.40
CA LYS A 163 8.76 -11.35 -6.21
C LYS A 163 7.90 -10.08 -5.99
N MET A 164 8.43 -8.90 -6.28
CA MET A 164 7.65 -7.65 -6.23
C MET A 164 6.48 -7.66 -7.21
N ASN A 165 6.69 -8.12 -8.43
CA ASN A 165 5.62 -8.20 -9.43
C ASN A 165 4.65 -9.36 -9.16
N GLU A 166 5.11 -10.48 -8.59
CA GLU A 166 4.24 -11.55 -8.10
C GLU A 166 3.32 -11.05 -6.98
N LYS A 167 3.88 -10.32 -6.00
CA LYS A 167 3.09 -9.72 -4.94
C LYS A 167 2.15 -8.64 -5.45
N ALA A 168 2.56 -7.82 -6.43
CA ALA A 168 1.67 -6.86 -7.09
C ALA A 168 0.42 -7.54 -7.66
N LYS A 169 0.61 -8.67 -8.38
CA LYS A 169 -0.51 -9.47 -8.90
C LYS A 169 -1.38 -10.05 -7.80
N ALA A 170 -0.79 -10.59 -6.73
CA ALA A 170 -1.51 -11.14 -5.59
C ALA A 170 -2.37 -10.08 -4.85
N LEU A 171 -1.94 -8.82 -4.87
CA LEU A 171 -2.68 -7.68 -4.32
C LEU A 171 -3.67 -7.06 -5.32
N GLY A 172 -3.78 -7.59 -6.54
CA GLY A 172 -4.68 -7.05 -7.57
C GLY A 172 -4.20 -5.76 -8.22
N LEU A 173 -2.90 -5.43 -8.14
CA LEU A 173 -2.30 -4.22 -8.70
C LEU A 173 -1.93 -4.44 -10.18
N LEU A 174 -2.95 -4.51 -11.04
CA LEU A 174 -2.81 -4.92 -12.45
C LEU A 174 -2.12 -3.88 -13.35
N GLN A 175 -2.15 -2.60 -12.97
CA GLN A 175 -1.52 -1.50 -13.70
C GLN A 175 -0.11 -1.17 -13.18
N THR A 176 0.28 -1.78 -12.07
CA THR A 176 1.56 -1.60 -11.38
C THR A 176 2.62 -2.51 -11.97
N ARG A 177 3.82 -1.96 -12.17
CA ARG A 177 5.00 -2.69 -12.59
C ARG A 177 6.23 -2.16 -11.88
N PHE A 178 7.02 -3.09 -11.35
CA PHE A 178 8.33 -2.81 -10.78
C PHE A 178 9.44 -3.36 -11.67
N VAL A 179 10.52 -2.61 -11.82
CA VAL A 179 11.76 -3.01 -12.49
C VAL A 179 12.99 -2.83 -11.60
N ASP A 180 12.86 -2.11 -10.49
CA ASP A 180 13.88 -1.98 -9.45
C ASP A 180 13.21 -1.83 -8.07
N PRO A 181 13.92 -2.14 -6.96
CA PRO A 181 13.34 -2.12 -5.62
C PRO A 181 13.39 -0.76 -4.90
N VAL A 182 14.05 0.24 -5.49
CA VAL A 182 14.28 1.54 -4.83
C VAL A 182 13.40 2.66 -5.41
N GLY A 183 12.87 2.47 -6.62
CA GLY A 183 12.07 3.46 -7.34
C GLY A 183 12.90 4.48 -8.12
N LEU A 184 14.13 4.14 -8.51
CA LEU A 184 14.96 5.04 -9.34
C LEU A 184 14.57 4.97 -10.82
N SER A 185 14.13 3.79 -11.30
CA SER A 185 13.73 3.63 -12.68
C SER A 185 12.43 4.34 -12.97
N ASN A 186 12.42 5.04 -14.10
CA ASN A 186 11.22 5.64 -14.68
C ASN A 186 10.20 4.61 -15.20
N SER A 187 10.55 3.32 -15.17
CA SER A 187 9.65 2.22 -15.49
C SER A 187 8.99 1.59 -14.25
N ASN A 188 9.32 2.06 -13.04
CA ASN A 188 8.50 1.79 -11.85
C ASN A 188 7.26 2.67 -11.91
N ILE A 189 6.14 2.06 -12.28
CA ILE A 189 4.88 2.74 -12.54
C ILE A 189 3.73 2.08 -11.78
N SER A 190 2.75 2.90 -11.40
CA SER A 190 1.49 2.48 -10.77
C SER A 190 0.43 3.55 -11.04
N THR A 191 -0.73 3.44 -10.40
CA THR A 191 -1.83 4.41 -10.44
C THR A 191 -2.11 4.90 -9.03
N ALA A 192 -2.77 6.05 -8.84
CA ALA A 192 -3.09 6.50 -7.48
C ALA A 192 -4.01 5.51 -6.74
N ARG A 193 -4.92 4.83 -7.46
CA ARG A 193 -5.71 3.74 -6.89
C ARG A 193 -4.84 2.60 -6.37
N GLU A 194 -3.94 2.10 -7.21
CA GLU A 194 -3.13 0.94 -6.85
C GLU A 194 -2.05 1.27 -5.82
N VAL A 195 -1.56 2.51 -5.79
CA VAL A 195 -0.73 3.01 -4.69
C VAL A 195 -1.52 3.01 -3.37
N ALA A 196 -2.80 3.38 -3.37
CA ALA A 196 -3.61 3.35 -2.16
C ALA A 196 -3.77 1.91 -1.63
N LEU A 197 -4.00 0.94 -2.54
CA LEU A 197 -4.09 -0.48 -2.19
C LEU A 197 -2.74 -1.06 -1.71
N LEU A 198 -1.63 -0.69 -2.37
CA LEU A 198 -0.29 -1.03 -1.92
C LEU A 198 -0.03 -0.51 -0.50
N ALA A 199 -0.38 0.76 -0.25
CA ALA A 199 -0.23 1.36 1.07
C ALA A 199 -1.17 0.70 2.10
N GLN A 200 -2.37 0.27 1.72
CA GLN A 200 -3.26 -0.48 2.62
C GLN A 200 -2.59 -1.76 3.09
N ALA A 201 -2.05 -2.54 2.14
CA ALA A 201 -1.35 -3.78 2.46
C ALA A 201 -0.09 -3.53 3.29
N ALA A 202 0.73 -2.54 2.90
CA ALA A 202 1.99 -2.23 3.55
C ALA A 202 1.79 -1.66 4.96
N LEU A 203 0.98 -0.62 5.11
CA LEU A 203 0.74 0.08 6.38
C LEU A 203 -0.16 -0.72 7.34
N GLY A 204 -0.76 -1.82 6.88
CA GLY A 204 -1.40 -2.83 7.71
C GLY A 204 -0.42 -3.80 8.40
N ARG A 205 0.85 -3.85 7.97
CA ARG A 205 1.91 -4.60 8.66
C ARG A 205 2.50 -3.72 9.77
N SER A 206 2.51 -4.23 11.00
CA SER A 206 2.95 -3.45 12.17
C SER A 206 4.40 -2.99 12.03
N GLU A 207 5.27 -3.80 11.44
CA GLU A 207 6.69 -3.49 11.27
C GLU A 207 6.89 -2.32 10.30
N ILE A 208 6.13 -2.29 9.19
CA ILE A 208 6.18 -1.18 8.22
C ILE A 208 5.56 0.06 8.85
N ASN A 209 4.39 -0.06 9.49
CA ASN A 209 3.69 1.06 10.10
C ASN A 209 4.56 1.76 11.16
N GLN A 210 5.18 0.99 12.06
CA GLN A 210 6.09 1.53 13.07
C GLN A 210 7.29 2.27 12.44
N ALA A 211 7.88 1.71 11.39
CA ALA A 211 9.01 2.34 10.73
C ALA A 211 8.61 3.65 10.03
N VAL A 212 7.50 3.68 9.28
CA VAL A 212 7.07 4.92 8.59
C VAL A 212 6.51 5.99 9.53
N ALA A 213 6.06 5.61 10.73
CA ALA A 213 5.62 6.54 11.77
C ALA A 213 6.78 7.11 12.61
N THR A 214 8.01 6.68 12.37
CA THR A 214 9.19 7.13 13.13
C THR A 214 9.72 8.45 12.55
N GLU A 215 9.62 9.54 13.33
CA GLU A 215 10.13 10.87 12.95
C GLU A 215 11.66 10.88 12.81
N LYS A 216 12.35 10.22 13.73
CA LYS A 216 13.80 10.10 13.76
C LYS A 216 14.21 8.78 14.38
N THR A 217 15.19 8.11 13.79
CA THR A 217 15.82 6.92 14.35
C THR A 217 17.31 7.16 14.52
N GLU A 218 17.84 6.69 15.64
CA GLU A 218 19.26 6.78 15.96
C GLU A 218 19.78 5.39 16.36
N PHE A 219 20.94 5.02 15.85
CA PHE A 219 21.60 3.76 16.17
C PHE A 219 23.11 3.88 15.96
N SER A 220 23.87 2.97 16.56
CA SER A 220 25.30 2.83 16.26
C SER A 220 25.53 1.65 15.34
N THR A 221 26.50 1.79 14.43
CA THR A 221 27.11 0.63 13.77
C THR A 221 27.78 -0.28 14.82
N ILE A 222 28.11 -1.51 14.43
CA ILE A 222 28.85 -2.44 15.32
C ILE A 222 30.21 -1.86 15.75
N ALA A 223 30.81 -1.00 14.92
CA ALA A 223 32.05 -0.29 15.24
C ALA A 223 31.85 0.94 16.16
N GLY A 224 30.63 1.22 16.62
CA GLY A 224 30.32 2.33 17.52
C GLY A 224 30.08 3.69 16.83
N VAL A 225 30.06 3.75 15.50
CA VAL A 225 29.76 5.00 14.76
C VAL A 225 28.27 5.29 14.82
N SER A 226 27.91 6.43 15.40
CA SER A 226 26.52 6.89 15.51
C SER A 226 25.93 7.29 14.15
N LYS A 227 24.68 6.93 13.93
CA LYS A 227 23.86 7.23 12.75
C LYS A 227 22.54 7.84 13.23
N ALA A 228 22.14 8.94 12.61
CA ALA A 228 20.85 9.58 12.82
C ALA A 228 20.14 9.73 11.48
N ILE A 229 18.93 9.19 11.39
CA ILE A 229 18.11 9.17 10.19
C ILE A 229 16.80 9.86 10.51
N GLU A 230 16.48 10.89 9.74
CA GLU A 230 15.27 11.68 9.86
C GLU A 230 14.26 11.22 8.82
N SER A 231 12.98 11.24 9.20
CA SER A 231 11.91 10.87 8.29
C SER A 231 11.81 11.86 7.15
N THR A 232 11.64 11.32 5.95
CA THR A 232 11.25 12.12 4.78
C THR A 232 9.80 12.60 4.86
N ASP A 233 8.97 12.05 5.74
CA ASP A 233 7.59 12.47 5.95
C ASP A 233 7.51 13.69 6.88
N ALA A 234 7.43 14.87 6.29
CA ALA A 234 7.34 16.12 7.03
C ALA A 234 5.99 16.29 7.76
N LEU A 235 4.95 15.51 7.42
CA LEU A 235 3.66 15.61 8.11
C LEU A 235 3.68 15.01 9.51
N LEU A 236 4.63 14.11 9.82
CA LEU A 236 4.78 13.60 11.19
C LEU A 236 4.98 14.75 12.20
N ASN A 237 5.75 15.78 11.82
CA ASN A 237 6.05 16.92 12.68
C ASN A 237 5.17 18.15 12.41
N ASN A 238 4.63 18.29 11.19
CA ASN A 238 3.99 19.53 10.74
C ASN A 238 2.47 19.40 10.49
N PHE A 239 1.87 18.22 10.71
CA PHE A 239 0.43 18.03 10.60
C PHE A 239 -0.25 18.27 11.94
N SER A 240 -0.59 19.54 12.22
CA SER A 240 -1.40 19.91 13.39
C SER A 240 -2.89 19.83 13.05
N ASP A 241 -3.62 18.98 13.75
CA ASP A 241 -5.08 18.89 13.71
C ASP A 241 -5.58 18.29 15.04
N ASN A 242 -6.71 18.78 15.57
CA ASN A 242 -7.22 18.31 16.85
C ASN A 242 -7.93 16.95 16.75
N ASN A 243 -8.43 16.62 15.55
CA ASN A 243 -9.30 15.47 15.35
C ASN A 243 -8.73 14.46 14.36
N ILE A 244 -7.63 14.78 13.67
CA ILE A 244 -7.02 13.92 12.65
C ILE A 244 -5.57 13.66 13.03
N ARG A 245 -5.15 12.40 12.94
CA ARG A 245 -3.77 11.98 13.15
C ARG A 245 -3.22 11.31 11.90
N ILE A 246 -1.97 11.64 11.56
CA ILE A 246 -1.18 10.87 10.62
C ILE A 246 -0.64 9.61 11.32
N MET A 247 -0.71 8.47 10.63
CA MET A 247 -0.22 7.17 11.11
C MET A 247 1.09 6.75 10.41
N GLY A 248 1.67 7.64 9.61
CA GLY A 248 2.88 7.42 8.82
C GLY A 248 2.59 7.24 7.32
N GLY A 249 3.62 7.52 6.52
CA GLY A 249 3.53 7.48 5.08
C GLY A 249 4.88 7.26 4.38
N LYS A 250 4.85 7.28 3.05
CA LYS A 250 6.06 7.19 2.22
C LYS A 250 6.07 8.26 1.15
N THR A 251 7.17 9.00 1.12
CA THR A 251 7.50 9.95 0.06
C THR A 251 8.11 9.28 -1.16
N GLY A 252 7.95 9.92 -2.31
CA GLY A 252 8.67 9.62 -3.54
C GLY A 252 9.05 10.91 -4.27
N TYR A 253 10.24 10.91 -4.87
CA TYR A 253 10.66 11.95 -5.80
C TYR A 253 11.68 11.40 -6.79
N THR A 254 11.49 11.72 -8.07
CA THR A 254 12.50 11.81 -9.12
C THR A 254 12.08 12.95 -10.05
N ASP A 255 13.01 13.51 -10.81
CA ASP A 255 12.70 14.64 -11.71
C ASP A 255 11.52 14.34 -12.67
N LEU A 256 11.35 13.07 -13.07
CA LEU A 256 10.28 12.64 -13.97
C LEU A 256 9.02 12.10 -13.28
N ALA A 257 9.09 11.80 -11.98
CA ALA A 257 7.91 11.45 -11.18
C ALA A 257 7.22 12.68 -10.60
N GLY A 258 7.94 13.80 -10.46
CA GLY A 258 7.54 14.90 -9.60
C GLY A 258 7.55 14.45 -8.13
N TYR A 259 6.85 15.19 -7.29
CA TYR A 259 6.76 14.90 -5.87
C TYR A 259 5.51 14.05 -5.58
N CYS A 260 5.73 12.88 -4.96
CA CYS A 260 4.70 11.91 -4.65
C CYS A 260 4.65 11.64 -3.14
N PHE A 261 3.46 11.36 -2.63
CA PHE A 261 3.26 10.97 -1.24
C PHE A 261 2.04 10.08 -1.07
N VAL A 262 2.16 9.11 -0.17
CA VAL A 262 1.04 8.30 0.32
C VAL A 262 1.14 8.15 1.82
N ALA A 263 0.04 8.32 2.55
CA ALA A 263 0.01 8.14 3.99
C ALA A 263 -1.35 7.65 4.49
N LYS A 264 -1.33 7.01 5.66
CA LYS A 264 -2.53 6.61 6.40
C LYS A 264 -2.88 7.68 7.43
N PHE A 265 -4.16 8.00 7.53
CA PHE A 265 -4.72 8.93 8.52
C PHE A 265 -5.87 8.27 9.27
N ILE A 266 -6.14 8.76 10.48
CA ILE A 266 -7.26 8.33 11.32
C ILE A 266 -7.88 9.55 11.99
N ASP A 267 -9.21 9.60 12.09
CA ASP A 267 -9.92 10.63 12.84
C ASP A 267 -10.19 10.21 14.31
N ALA A 268 -10.76 11.13 15.09
CA ALA A 268 -11.17 10.90 16.47
C ALA A 268 -12.20 9.77 16.60
N SER A 269 -12.99 9.51 15.56
CA SER A 269 -13.99 8.45 15.48
C SER A 269 -13.44 7.11 14.96
N GLN A 270 -12.12 6.99 14.79
CA GLN A 270 -11.42 5.78 14.34
C GLN A 270 -11.70 5.39 12.88
N HIS A 271 -12.11 6.32 12.02
CA HIS A 271 -12.21 6.12 10.59
C HIS A 271 -10.82 6.26 9.95
N GLU A 272 -10.31 5.17 9.40
CA GLU A 272 -9.01 5.14 8.74
C GLU A 272 -9.13 5.34 7.22
N ILE A 273 -8.34 6.27 6.69
CA ILE A 273 -8.22 6.51 5.25
C ILE A 273 -6.76 6.44 4.80
N ILE A 274 -6.56 6.17 3.51
CA ILE A 274 -5.28 6.35 2.82
C ILE A 274 -5.43 7.46 1.81
N SER A 275 -4.55 8.46 1.91
CA SER A 275 -4.47 9.57 0.96
C SER A 275 -3.24 9.42 0.09
N VAL A 276 -3.42 9.55 -1.22
CA VAL A 276 -2.37 9.48 -2.24
C VAL A 276 -2.38 10.77 -3.06
N VAL A 277 -1.21 11.37 -3.23
CA VAL A 277 -0.96 12.43 -4.22
C VAL A 277 0.27 12.07 -5.06
N LEU A 278 0.13 12.15 -6.38
CA LEU A 278 1.20 11.84 -7.34
C LEU A 278 1.46 13.06 -8.22
N ASN A 279 2.75 13.33 -8.46
CA ASN A 279 3.24 14.39 -9.33
C ASN A 279 2.69 15.77 -8.95
N THR A 280 3.02 16.23 -7.73
CA THR A 280 2.92 17.64 -7.36
C THR A 280 4.16 18.41 -7.82
N PRO A 281 4.06 19.73 -8.06
CA PRO A 281 5.15 20.52 -8.64
C PRO A 281 6.31 20.80 -7.67
N SER A 282 6.09 20.69 -6.36
CA SER A 282 7.12 20.93 -5.35
C SER A 282 7.04 19.95 -4.17
N GLU A 283 8.12 19.87 -3.40
CA GLU A 283 8.17 19.11 -2.15
C GLU A 283 7.14 19.61 -1.14
N ALA A 284 7.01 20.92 -0.98
CA ALA A 284 6.03 21.50 -0.07
C ALA A 284 4.60 21.20 -0.52
N ASP A 285 4.34 21.19 -1.84
CA ASP A 285 3.01 20.94 -2.38
C ASP A 285 2.51 19.53 -2.09
N ARG A 286 3.35 18.48 -2.12
CA ARG A 286 2.86 17.12 -1.80
C ARG A 286 2.22 17.06 -0.41
N PHE A 287 2.84 17.72 0.56
CA PHE A 287 2.37 17.76 1.94
C PHE A 287 1.17 18.70 2.11
N LYS A 288 1.23 19.91 1.51
CA LYS A 288 0.13 20.86 1.54
C LYS A 288 -1.15 20.30 0.91
N GLN A 289 -1.04 19.68 -0.26
CA GLN A 289 -2.16 19.07 -0.96
C GLN A 289 -2.72 17.86 -0.20
N THR A 290 -1.85 17.01 0.35
CA THR A 290 -2.31 15.88 1.19
C THR A 290 -3.07 16.37 2.42
N ALA A 291 -2.52 17.33 3.16
CA ALA A 291 -3.16 17.85 4.36
C ALA A 291 -4.50 18.55 4.04
N LYS A 292 -4.55 19.33 2.96
CA LYS A 292 -5.79 19.96 2.47
C LYS A 292 -6.84 18.90 2.12
N LEU A 293 -6.44 17.86 1.39
CA LEU A 293 -7.32 16.79 0.95
C LEU A 293 -7.87 15.97 2.12
N VAL A 294 -7.01 15.58 3.06
CA VAL A 294 -7.40 14.80 4.24
C VAL A 294 -8.38 15.58 5.13
N ARG A 295 -8.09 16.85 5.43
CA ARG A 295 -9.01 17.70 6.21
C ARG A 295 -10.35 17.84 5.52
N TRP A 296 -10.34 18.15 4.22
CA TRP A 296 -11.57 18.25 3.45
C TRP A 296 -12.37 16.95 3.47
N ILE A 297 -11.74 15.78 3.40
CA ILE A 297 -12.44 14.50 3.49
C ILE A 297 -13.16 14.35 4.83
N TYR A 298 -12.46 14.52 5.95
CA TYR A 298 -13.06 14.36 7.28
C TYR A 298 -14.09 15.45 7.61
N ASP A 299 -13.95 16.65 7.03
CA ASP A 299 -14.93 17.71 7.16
C ASP A 299 -16.17 17.48 6.27
N SER A 300 -15.97 16.92 5.07
CA SER A 300 -17.01 16.83 4.03
C SER A 300 -17.80 15.54 4.04
N TYR A 301 -17.30 14.48 4.67
CA TYR A 301 -17.97 13.18 4.69
C TYR A 301 -18.48 12.82 6.09
N GLU A 302 -19.54 12.02 6.12
CA GLU A 302 -20.04 11.33 7.30
C GLU A 302 -20.01 9.83 7.06
N TRP A 303 -19.61 9.07 8.08
CA TRP A 303 -19.43 7.62 8.06
C TRP A 303 -20.55 6.91 8.81
#